data_AF-A0A7X9L7I9-F1
#
_entry.id   AF-A0A7X9L7I9-F1
#
_cell.length_a   1.000
_cell.length_b   1.000
_cell.length_c   1.000
_cell.angle_alpha   90.00
_cell.angle_beta   90.00
_cell.angle_gamma   90.00
#
_symmetry.space_group_name_H-M   'P 1'
#
loop_
_entity.id
_entity.type
_entity.pdbx_description
1 polymer ?
#
loop_
_entity_poly.entity_id
_entity_poly.type
_entity_poly.pdbx_seq_one_letter_code
_entity_poly.pdbx_strand_id
1 'polypeptide(L)' 'MRRIVQSKKLQNVRYDVRGPILVEAQRLEAEGHKILKLNIGNTA' A
#
# COMPACT_ATOMS: atom_id res chain seq x y z
N MET A 1 -29.53 6.84 -3.92
CA MET A 1 -28.28 6.05 -3.99
C MET A 1 -28.09 5.28 -2.69
N ARG A 2 -27.65 4.01 -2.75
CA ARG A 2 -27.38 3.19 -1.55
C ARG A 2 -25.92 3.38 -1.13
N ARG A 3 -25.67 3.58 0.17
CA ARG A 3 -24.32 3.67 0.73
C ARG A 3 -23.62 2.30 0.58
N ILE A 4 -22.50 2.28 -0.15
CA ILE A 4 -21.62 1.10 -0.21
C ILE A 4 -20.75 1.13 1.05
N VAL A 5 -20.76 0.03 1.79
CA VAL A 5 -19.97 -0.15 3.03
C VAL A 5 -19.09 -1.39 2.90
N GLN A 6 -17.97 -1.38 3.60
CA GLN A 6 -17.05 -2.52 3.61
C GLN A 6 -17.71 -3.77 4.21
N SER A 7 -17.47 -4.93 3.59
CA SER A 7 -17.91 -6.22 4.12
C SER A 7 -17.25 -6.53 5.46
N LYS A 8 -18.02 -7.09 6.41
CA LYS A 8 -17.50 -7.54 7.71
C LYS A 8 -16.33 -8.54 7.58
N LYS A 9 -16.32 -9.34 6.50
CA LYS A 9 -15.25 -10.31 6.22
C LYS A 9 -13.86 -9.66 6.07
N LEU A 10 -13.81 -8.37 5.74
CA LEU A 10 -12.57 -7.64 5.48
C LEU A 10 -12.04 -6.89 6.72
N GLN A 11 -12.73 -6.91 7.86
CA GLN A 11 -12.35 -6.10 9.03
C GLN A 11 -10.94 -6.41 9.57
N ASN A 12 -10.48 -7.65 9.42
CA ASN A 12 -9.17 -8.10 9.92
C ASN A 12 -8.17 -8.38 8.80
N VAL A 13 -8.49 -8.03 7.55
CA VAL A 13 -7.60 -8.22 6.42
C VAL A 13 -6.63 -7.04 6.37
N ARG A 14 -5.34 -7.32 6.58
CA ARG A 14 -4.24 -6.36 6.42
C ARG A 14 -3.41 -6.78 5.21
N TYR A 15 -3.14 -5.83 4.33
CA TYR A 15 -2.27 -6.06 3.17
C TYR A 15 -1.06 -5.13 3.25
N ASP A 16 -0.08 -5.55 4.03
CA ASP A 16 1.06 -4.72 4.41
C ASP A 16 1.95 -4.34 3.22
N VAL A 17 1.93 -5.15 2.15
CA VAL A 17 2.65 -4.88 0.89
C VAL A 17 2.24 -3.55 0.25
N ARG A 18 0.96 -3.16 0.35
CA ARG A 18 0.46 -1.86 -0.13
C ARG A 18 -0.10 -1.01 1.01
N GLY A 19 0.43 -1.21 2.21
CA GLY A 19 0.04 -0.47 3.39
C GLY A 19 0.63 0.95 3.45
N PRO A 20 0.56 1.60 4.62
CA PRO A 20 1.05 2.97 4.83
C PRO A 20 2.52 3.19 4.43
N ILE A 21 3.35 2.15 4.53
CA ILE A 21 4.77 2.21 4.14
C ILE A 21 4.92 2.46 2.63
N LEU A 22 4.07 1.85 1.80
CA LEU A 22 4.10 2.09 0.36
C LEU A 22 3.68 3.54 0.04
N VAL A 23 2.68 4.06 0.75
CA VAL A 23 2.23 5.45 0.58
C VAL A 23 3.37 6.42 0.88
N GLU A 24 4.10 6.17 1.95
CA GLU A 24 5.24 7.01 2.33
C GLU A 24 6.42 6.88 1.35
N ALA A 25 6.72 5.66 0.90
CA ALA A 25 7.71 5.44 -0.14
C ALA A 25 7.36 6.19 -1.43
N GLN A 26 6.08 6.20 -1.84
CA GLN A 26 5.61 6.95 -3.00
C GLN A 26 5.74 8.46 -2.82
N ARG A 27 5.48 8.98 -1.62
CA ARG A 27 5.69 10.40 -1.30
C ARG A 27 7.16 10.78 -1.48
N LEU A 28 8.07 9.99 -0.91
CA LEU A 28 9.51 10.22 -1.04
C LEU A 28 10.00 10.10 -2.49
N GLU A 29 9.47 9.13 -3.25
CA GLU A 29 9.76 9.01 -4.69
C GLU A 29 9.29 10.24 -5.48
N ALA A 30 8.11 10.79 -5.17
CA ALA A 30 7.59 12.02 -5.80
C ALA A 30 8.43 13.27 -5.46
N GLU A 31 9.07 13.27 -4.28
CA GLU A 31 10.05 14.30 -3.87
C GLU A 31 11.42 14.13 -4.53
N GLY A 32 11.61 13.07 -5.34
CA GLY A 32 12.83 12.80 -6.08
C GLY A 32 13.81 11.85 -5.38
N HIS A 33 13.43 11.27 -4.24
CA HIS A 33 14.28 10.29 -3.55
C HIS A 33 14.21 8.93 -4.24
N LYS A 34 15.37 8.30 -4.43
CA LYS A 34 15.44 6.90 -4.88
C LYS A 34 15.19 5.96 -3.70
N ILE A 35 14.08 5.24 -3.72
CA ILE A 35 13.74 4.23 -2.70
C ILE A 35 14.06 2.82 -3.22
N LEU A 36 14.94 2.10 -2.54
CA LEU A 36 15.23 0.70 -2.84
C LEU A 36 14.18 -0.21 -2.17
N LYS A 37 13.37 -0.89 -2.98
CA LYS A 37 12.28 -1.76 -2.52
C LYS A 37 12.78 -3.20 -2.41
N LEU A 38 13.18 -3.61 -1.21
CA LEU A 38 13.56 -5.00 -0.90
C LEU A 38 12.41 -5.83 -0.34
N ASN A 39 11.26 -5.18 -0.13
CA ASN A 39 10.07 -5.75 0.51
C ASN A 39 9.15 -6.52 -0.45
N ILE A 40 9.48 -6.55 -1.75
CA ILE A 40 8.72 -7.28 -2.77
C ILE A 40 9.65 -8.19 -3.57
N GLY A 41 9.29 -9.47 -3.68
CA GLY A 41 9.96 -10.43 -4.56
C GLY A 41 9.55 -10.26 -6.02
N ASN A 42 9.46 -9.03 -6.51
CA ASN A 42 9.16 -8.78 -7.91
C ASN A 42 10.48 -8.88 -8.70
N THR A 43 10.63 -9.90 -9.53
CA THR A 43 11.77 -9.98 -10.45
C THR A 43 11.68 -8.83 -11.45
N ALA A 44 12.77 -8.06 -11.54
CA ALA A 44 12.89 -6.89 -12.42
C ALA A 44 12.75 -7.23 -13.90
#